data_AF-A0A1M5S7T5-F1
#
_entry.id   AF-A0A1M5S7T5-F1
#
_cell.length_a   1.000
_cell.length_b   1.000
_cell.length_c   1.000
_cell.angle_alpha   90.00
_cell.angle_beta   90.00
_cell.angle_gamma   90.00
#
_symmetry.space_group_name_H-M   'P 1'
#
loop_
_entity.id
_entity.type
_entity.pdbx_description
1 polymer ?
#
loop_
_entity_poly.entity_id
_entity_poly.type
_entity_poly.pdbx_seq_one_letter_code
_entity_poly.pdbx_strand_id
1 'polypeptide(L)'
;MDSKDWLQIIDLGFKLITLIVVIISARIAYNTLKKSHEWNRRKSTQEVLRDLVLGDYPKYSKVLLDNGIKVFLKTETYSNSLDAIADDKKEEIINATKSIFNLFEFIAINIKNNSIDEDICYDYLGWMYTAYYNWGIEYIKTERLKANDDFRVLGNFEERAKIWCSRLEKERKPNMIEGKPKL
;
A
#
# COMPACT_ATOMS: atom_id res chain seq x y z
N MET A 1 5.26 54.33 -41.41
CA MET A 1 4.64 53.36 -40.48
C MET A 1 3.53 54.11 -39.79
N ASP A 2 2.28 53.72 -40.06
CA ASP A 2 1.12 54.49 -39.63
C ASP A 2 0.85 54.27 -38.13
N SER A 3 0.15 55.20 -37.51
CA SER A 3 -0.25 55.10 -36.09
C SER A 3 -1.03 53.82 -35.79
N LYS A 4 -1.73 53.26 -36.78
CA LYS A 4 -2.43 51.97 -36.68
C LYS A 4 -1.48 50.77 -36.55
N ASP A 5 -0.34 50.79 -37.26
CA ASP A 5 0.65 49.71 -37.20
C ASP A 5 1.28 49.62 -35.80
N TRP A 6 1.56 50.79 -35.20
CA TRP A 6 2.07 50.86 -33.83
C TRP A 6 1.09 50.30 -32.79
N LEU A 7 -0.20 50.60 -32.92
CA LEU A 7 -1.23 50.08 -32.01
C LEU A 7 -1.36 48.55 -32.12
N GLN A 8 -1.23 47.99 -33.32
CA GLN A 8 -1.27 46.54 -33.51
C GLN A 8 -0.06 45.82 -32.90
N ILE A 9 1.14 46.41 -33.02
CA ILE A 9 2.36 45.87 -32.40
C ILE A 9 2.21 45.86 -30.88
N ILE A 10 1.69 46.94 -30.29
CA ILE A 10 1.46 47.05 -28.84
C ILE A 10 0.43 46.01 -28.37
N ASP A 11 -0.70 45.86 -29.07
CA ASP A 11 -1.74 44.88 -28.74
C ASP A 11 -1.20 43.43 -28.82
N LEU A 12 -0.43 43.10 -29.86
CA LEU A 12 0.20 41.78 -29.99
C LEU A 12 1.19 41.53 -28.85
N GLY A 13 2.01 42.53 -28.50
CA GLY A 13 2.94 42.44 -27.37
C GLY A 13 2.21 42.19 -26.05
N PHE A 14 1.11 42.91 -25.80
CA PHE A 14 0.28 42.73 -24.61
C PHE A 14 -0.34 41.32 -24.54
N LYS A 15 -0.86 40.82 -25.67
CA LYS A 15 -1.42 39.46 -25.76
C LYS A 15 -0.37 38.38 -25.49
N LEU A 16 0.85 38.53 -26.02
CA LEU A 16 1.96 37.61 -25.78
C LEU A 16 2.37 37.60 -24.30
N ILE A 17 2.50 38.77 -23.67
CA ILE A 17 2.82 38.87 -22.24
C ILE A 17 1.72 38.21 -21.40
N THR A 18 0.45 38.48 -21.71
CA THR A 18 -0.69 37.88 -21.01
C THR A 18 -0.68 36.36 -21.13
N LEU A 19 -0.42 35.82 -22.33
CA LEU A 19 -0.30 34.37 -22.56
C LEU A 19 0.83 33.76 -21.73
N ILE A 20 2.00 34.42 -21.68
CA ILE A 20 3.14 33.98 -20.87
C ILE A 20 2.77 33.95 -19.38
N VAL A 21 2.10 34.99 -18.87
CA VAL A 21 1.65 35.07 -17.48
C VAL A 21 0.66 33.94 -17.14
N VAL A 22 -0.26 33.62 -18.04
CA VAL A 22 -1.22 32.51 -17.87
C VAL A 22 -0.49 31.16 -17.80
N ILE A 23 0.47 30.92 -18.70
CA ILE A 23 1.25 29.67 -18.72
C ILE A 23 2.06 29.51 -17.43
N ILE A 24 2.74 30.57 -16.98
CA ILE A 24 3.51 30.55 -15.73
C ILE A 24 2.59 30.28 -14.54
N SER A 25 1.45 30.96 -14.46
CA SER A 25 0.47 30.79 -13.38
C SER A 25 -0.09 29.37 -13.34
N ALA A 26 -0.45 28.81 -14.49
CA ALA A 26 -0.91 27.42 -14.60
C ALA A 26 0.15 26.42 -14.13
N ARG A 27 1.42 26.65 -14.49
CA ARG A 27 2.55 25.80 -14.06
C ARG A 27 2.78 25.88 -12.55
N ILE A 28 2.70 27.07 -11.96
CA ILE A 28 2.80 27.25 -10.50
C ILE A 28 1.65 26.53 -9.80
N ALA A 29 0.41 26.73 -10.25
CA ALA A 29 -0.76 26.07 -9.69
C ALA A 29 -0.64 24.55 -9.76
N TYR A 30 -0.23 24.00 -10.90
CA TYR A 30 0.02 22.58 -11.08
C TYR A 30 1.08 22.04 -10.10
N ASN A 31 2.21 22.72 -9.96
CA ASN A 31 3.26 22.30 -9.04
C ASN A 31 2.81 22.35 -7.57
N THR A 32 2.02 23.37 -7.19
CA THR A 32 1.45 23.48 -5.85
C THR A 32 0.46 22.37 -5.57
N LEU A 33 -0.44 22.07 -6.52
CA LEU A 33 -1.38 20.94 -6.40
C LEU A 33 -0.62 19.62 -6.27
N LYS A 34 0.38 19.37 -7.10
CA LYS A 34 1.20 18.16 -7.03
C LYS A 34 1.87 18.00 -5.66
N LYS A 35 2.53 19.05 -5.16
CA LYS A 35 3.17 19.03 -3.83
C LYS A 35 2.16 18.82 -2.71
N SER A 36 1.00 19.45 -2.79
CA SER A 36 -0.09 19.28 -1.82
C SER A 36 -0.64 17.85 -1.83
N HIS A 37 -0.85 17.26 -3.01
CA HIS A 37 -1.28 15.86 -3.15
C HIS A 37 -0.24 14.89 -2.59
N GLU A 38 1.06 15.07 -2.89
CA GLU A 38 2.13 14.24 -2.34
C GLU A 38 2.22 14.35 -0.81
N TRP A 39 2.13 15.57 -0.27
CA TRP A 39 2.10 15.80 1.18
C TRP A 39 0.90 15.12 1.83
N ASN A 40 -0.30 15.31 1.28
CA ASN A 40 -1.52 14.71 1.79
C ASN A 40 -1.45 13.19 1.74
N ARG A 41 -0.95 12.60 0.65
CA ARG A 41 -0.77 11.15 0.54
C ARG A 41 0.15 10.62 1.63
N ARG A 42 1.31 11.26 1.85
CA ARG A 42 2.25 10.86 2.91
C ARG A 42 1.65 11.02 4.31
N LYS A 43 0.93 12.12 4.57
CA LYS A 43 0.22 12.35 5.83
C LYS A 43 -0.84 11.26 6.08
N SER A 44 -1.71 11.01 5.11
CA SER A 44 -2.72 9.94 5.19
C SER A 44 -2.09 8.57 5.42
N THR A 45 -0.92 8.32 4.83
CA THR A 45 -0.17 7.08 5.06
C THR A 45 0.24 6.95 6.52
N GLN A 46 0.80 8.01 7.11
CA GLN A 46 1.20 8.02 8.52
C GLN A 46 0.00 7.88 9.45
N GLU A 47 -1.15 8.48 9.11
CA GLU A 47 -2.39 8.30 9.87
C GLU A 47 -2.88 6.85 9.80
N VAL A 48 -2.92 6.23 8.62
CA VAL A 48 -3.29 4.82 8.45
C VAL A 48 -2.33 3.89 9.20
N LEU A 49 -1.02 4.13 9.13
CA LEU A 49 -0.03 3.34 9.85
C LEU A 49 -0.16 3.50 11.37
N ARG A 50 -0.42 4.73 11.84
CA ARG A 50 -0.68 5.00 13.26
C ARG A 50 -1.95 4.28 13.72
N ASP A 51 -3.03 4.35 12.93
CA ASP A 51 -4.30 3.72 13.26
C ASP A 51 -4.19 2.19 13.20
N LEU A 52 -3.31 1.64 12.35
CA LEU A 52 -2.95 0.22 12.41
C LEU A 52 -2.24 -0.11 13.74
N VAL A 53 -1.27 0.69 14.17
CA VAL A 53 -0.49 0.40 15.39
C VAL A 53 -1.28 0.64 16.68
N LEU A 54 -2.17 1.64 16.71
CA LEU A 54 -2.93 2.04 17.90
C LEU A 54 -4.37 1.53 17.92
N GLY A 55 -4.89 1.09 16.78
CA GLY A 55 -6.26 0.62 16.62
C GLY A 55 -6.42 -0.86 16.92
N ASP A 56 -7.20 -1.56 16.09
CA ASP A 56 -7.62 -2.93 16.39
C ASP A 56 -6.61 -4.01 16.00
N TYR A 57 -5.60 -3.71 15.16
CA TYR A 57 -4.62 -4.72 14.74
C TYR A 57 -3.88 -5.37 15.93
N PRO A 58 -3.33 -4.62 16.91
CA PRO A 58 -2.70 -5.23 18.09
C PRO A 58 -3.64 -6.16 18.85
N LYS A 59 -4.93 -5.83 18.93
CA LYS A 59 -5.93 -6.67 19.58
C LYS A 59 -6.08 -8.02 18.87
N TYR A 60 -6.27 -8.01 17.54
CA TYR A 60 -6.43 -9.25 16.78
C TYR A 60 -5.12 -10.04 16.67
N SER A 61 -3.99 -9.36 16.50
CA SER A 61 -2.66 -10.00 16.48
C SER A 61 -2.35 -10.67 17.81
N LYS A 62 -2.70 -10.04 18.93
CA LYS A 62 -2.58 -10.63 20.26
C LYS A 62 -3.44 -11.87 20.43
N VAL A 63 -4.68 -11.89 19.93
CA VAL A 63 -5.51 -13.10 19.94
C VAL A 63 -4.81 -14.27 19.25
N LEU A 64 -4.19 -14.05 18.09
CA LEU A 64 -3.43 -15.09 17.39
C LEU A 64 -2.22 -15.55 18.23
N LEU A 65 -1.46 -14.59 18.76
CA LEU A 65 -0.25 -14.85 19.53
C LEU A 65 -0.52 -15.60 20.85
N ASP A 66 -1.54 -15.18 21.60
CA ASP A 66 -1.93 -15.77 22.89
C ASP A 66 -2.40 -17.22 22.73
N ASN A 67 -2.88 -17.58 21.53
CA ASN A 67 -3.23 -18.95 21.15
C ASN A 67 -2.07 -19.71 20.46
N GLY A 68 -0.85 -19.16 20.48
CA GLY A 68 0.35 -19.84 20.00
C GLY A 68 0.54 -19.86 18.48
N ILE A 69 -0.24 -19.07 17.72
CA ILE A 69 -0.14 -19.00 16.26
C ILE A 69 1.09 -18.20 15.86
N LYS A 70 1.95 -18.81 15.05
CA LYS A 70 3.25 -18.25 14.64
C LYS A 70 3.26 -17.89 13.16
N VAL A 71 2.49 -16.86 12.80
CA VAL A 71 2.32 -16.36 11.42
C VAL A 71 3.65 -16.10 10.69
N PHE A 72 4.69 -15.71 11.41
CA PHE A 72 6.00 -15.36 10.84
C PHE A 72 6.91 -16.57 10.57
N LEU A 73 6.52 -17.78 11.01
CA LEU A 73 7.26 -19.00 10.70
C LEU A 73 6.82 -19.54 9.34
N LYS A 74 7.79 -19.69 8.42
CA LYS A 74 7.53 -20.20 7.06
C LYS A 74 6.94 -21.61 7.01
N THR A 75 7.14 -22.40 8.05
CA THR A 75 6.63 -23.78 8.16
C THR A 75 5.17 -23.83 8.60
N GLU A 76 4.64 -22.72 9.10
CA GLU A 76 3.29 -22.63 9.64
C GLU A 76 2.31 -22.21 8.52
N THR A 77 1.18 -22.91 8.42
CA THR A 77 0.07 -22.55 7.53
C THR A 77 -1.19 -22.30 8.33
N TYR A 78 -2.15 -21.59 7.76
CA TYR A 78 -3.44 -21.33 8.40
C TYR A 78 -4.15 -22.61 8.85
N SER A 79 -4.22 -23.64 7.99
CA SER A 79 -4.91 -24.88 8.36
C SER A 79 -4.16 -25.63 9.48
N ASN A 80 -2.83 -25.72 9.39
CA ASN A 80 -2.02 -26.34 10.45
C ASN A 80 -2.19 -25.61 11.79
N SER A 81 -2.22 -24.27 11.76
CA SER A 81 -2.47 -23.47 12.96
C SER A 81 -3.85 -23.75 13.53
N LEU A 82 -4.90 -23.81 12.71
CA LEU A 82 -6.26 -24.08 13.19
C LEU A 82 -6.44 -25.51 13.72
N ASP A 83 -5.83 -26.50 13.09
CA ASP A 83 -5.97 -27.90 13.49
C ASP A 83 -5.37 -28.16 14.88
N ALA A 84 -4.36 -27.38 15.26
CA ALA A 84 -3.72 -27.44 16.59
C ALA A 84 -4.53 -26.72 17.69
N ILE A 85 -5.56 -25.95 17.34
CA ILE A 85 -6.36 -25.15 18.27
C ILE A 85 -7.58 -25.94 18.75
N ALA A 86 -7.92 -25.78 20.03
CA ALA A 86 -9.13 -26.35 20.60
C ALA A 86 -10.39 -25.77 19.94
N ASP A 87 -11.42 -26.61 19.73
CA ASP A 87 -12.60 -26.23 18.95
C ASP A 87 -13.34 -25.00 19.50
N ASP A 88 -13.34 -24.80 20.83
CA ASP A 88 -13.96 -23.67 21.50
C ASP A 88 -13.25 -22.33 21.24
N LYS A 89 -12.01 -22.36 20.73
CA LYS A 89 -11.21 -21.18 20.39
C LYS A 89 -11.14 -20.89 18.90
N LYS A 90 -11.50 -21.85 18.04
CA LYS A 90 -11.39 -21.70 16.58
C LYS A 90 -12.16 -20.50 16.04
N GLU A 91 -13.37 -20.24 16.53
CA GLU A 91 -14.18 -19.11 16.08
C GLU A 91 -13.52 -17.76 16.37
N GLU A 92 -12.92 -17.61 17.55
CA GLU A 92 -12.18 -16.40 17.93
C GLU A 92 -11.00 -16.14 17.00
N ILE A 93 -10.23 -17.20 16.69
CA ILE A 93 -9.10 -17.15 15.75
C ILE A 93 -9.54 -16.79 14.33
N ILE A 94 -10.62 -17.41 13.85
CA ILE A 94 -11.18 -17.13 12.53
C ILE A 94 -11.59 -15.66 12.44
N ASN A 95 -12.26 -15.14 13.45
CA ASN A 95 -12.69 -13.74 13.50
C ASN A 95 -11.50 -12.77 13.56
N ALA A 96 -10.48 -13.07 14.39
CA ALA A 96 -9.26 -12.26 14.44
C ALA A 96 -8.52 -12.26 13.09
N THR A 97 -8.40 -13.44 12.46
CA THR A 97 -7.80 -13.58 11.12
C THR A 97 -8.57 -12.76 10.09
N LYS A 98 -9.90 -12.89 10.05
CA LYS A 98 -10.77 -12.12 9.15
C LYS A 98 -10.55 -10.63 9.30
N SER A 99 -10.51 -10.13 10.54
CA SER A 99 -10.29 -8.71 10.81
C SER A 99 -8.92 -8.23 10.33
N ILE A 100 -7.85 -8.99 10.54
CA ILE A 100 -6.51 -8.64 10.06
C ILE A 100 -6.47 -8.60 8.53
N PHE A 101 -7.05 -9.59 7.86
CA PHE A 101 -7.05 -9.65 6.39
C PHE A 101 -7.88 -8.52 5.78
N ASN A 102 -9.00 -8.16 6.42
CA ASN A 102 -9.80 -6.99 6.02
C ASN A 102 -9.03 -5.68 6.18
N LEU A 103 -8.24 -5.53 7.25
CA LEU A 103 -7.36 -4.37 7.43
C LEU A 103 -6.31 -4.30 6.31
N PHE A 104 -5.70 -5.42 5.94
CA PHE A 104 -4.73 -5.45 4.85
C PHE A 104 -5.33 -5.22 3.46
N GLU A 105 -6.56 -5.71 3.22
CA GLU A 105 -7.33 -5.40 2.02
C GLU A 105 -7.64 -3.91 1.94
N PHE A 106 -8.06 -3.28 3.06
CA PHE A 106 -8.28 -1.84 3.13
C PHE A 106 -7.01 -1.05 2.78
N ILE A 107 -5.86 -1.43 3.33
CA ILE A 107 -4.57 -0.80 3.00
C ILE A 107 -4.26 -0.98 1.51
N ALA A 108 -4.46 -2.18 0.96
CA ALA A 108 -4.21 -2.47 -0.45
C ALA A 108 -5.06 -1.59 -1.40
N ILE A 109 -6.33 -1.42 -1.06
CA ILE A 109 -7.26 -0.56 -1.81
C ILE A 109 -6.79 0.90 -1.77
N ASN A 110 -6.36 1.40 -0.62
CA ASN A 110 -5.87 2.77 -0.49
C ASN A 110 -4.56 3.00 -1.27
N ILE A 111 -3.67 2.00 -1.31
CA ILE A 111 -2.46 2.04 -2.16
C ILE A 111 -2.87 2.08 -3.63
N LYS A 112 -3.76 1.19 -4.06
CA LYS A 112 -4.22 1.09 -5.46
C LYS A 112 -4.85 2.38 -5.96
N ASN A 113 -5.58 3.09 -5.10
CA ASN A 113 -6.21 4.37 -5.42
C ASN A 113 -5.28 5.58 -5.22
N ASN A 114 -3.99 5.36 -4.92
CA ASN A 114 -3.00 6.40 -4.67
C ASN A 114 -3.40 7.37 -3.52
N SER A 115 -4.24 6.90 -2.60
CA SER A 115 -4.66 7.64 -1.40
C SER A 115 -3.60 7.60 -0.30
N ILE A 116 -2.78 6.54 -0.28
CA ILE A 116 -1.61 6.40 0.58
C ILE A 116 -0.37 6.00 -0.25
N ASP A 117 0.80 6.25 0.31
CA ASP A 117 2.11 6.09 -0.32
C ASP A 117 2.60 4.65 -0.13
N GLU A 118 2.76 3.94 -1.25
CA GLU A 118 3.13 2.53 -1.23
C GLU A 118 4.50 2.30 -0.61
N ASP A 119 5.49 3.12 -0.94
CA ASP A 119 6.87 2.90 -0.50
C ASP A 119 6.97 3.04 1.02
N ILE A 120 6.31 4.05 1.58
CA ILE A 120 6.20 4.18 3.03
C ILE A 120 5.47 2.98 3.63
N CYS A 121 4.35 2.52 3.05
CA CYS A 121 3.67 1.33 3.57
C CYS A 121 4.56 0.09 3.52
N TYR A 122 5.33 -0.09 2.45
CA TYR A 122 6.25 -1.20 2.27
C TYR A 122 7.34 -1.21 3.34
N ASP A 123 7.96 -0.07 3.61
CA ASP A 123 9.04 0.04 4.60
C ASP A 123 8.59 -0.40 6.01
N TYR A 124 7.34 -0.12 6.38
CA TYR A 124 6.79 -0.47 7.69
C TYR A 124 6.12 -1.85 7.73
N LEU A 125 5.41 -2.23 6.67
CA LEU A 125 4.53 -3.40 6.67
C LEU A 125 5.06 -4.56 5.84
N GLY A 126 6.02 -4.33 4.94
CA GLY A 126 6.41 -5.29 3.90
C GLY A 126 6.67 -6.70 4.45
N TRP A 127 7.43 -6.81 5.53
CA TRP A 127 7.71 -8.11 6.16
C TRP A 127 6.46 -8.76 6.78
N MET A 128 5.66 -8.00 7.54
CA MET A 128 4.47 -8.52 8.19
C MET A 128 3.38 -8.89 7.19
N TYR A 129 3.10 -8.00 6.25
CA TYR A 129 2.08 -8.18 5.22
C TYR A 129 2.33 -9.44 4.39
N THR A 130 3.58 -9.68 4.00
CA THR A 130 3.97 -10.88 3.25
C THR A 130 3.98 -12.15 4.11
N ALA A 131 4.32 -12.06 5.40
CA ALA A 131 4.19 -13.19 6.32
C ALA A 131 2.74 -13.66 6.46
N TYR A 132 1.81 -12.74 6.70
CA TYR A 132 0.39 -13.06 6.76
C TYR A 132 -0.15 -13.62 5.44
N TYR A 133 0.28 -13.08 4.30
CA TYR A 133 -0.10 -13.62 3.00
C TYR A 133 0.35 -15.08 2.86
N ASN A 134 1.62 -15.38 3.14
CA ASN A 134 2.16 -16.74 3.03
C ASN A 134 1.45 -17.73 3.97
N TRP A 135 1.20 -17.31 5.22
CA TRP A 135 0.50 -18.13 6.20
C TRP A 135 -0.97 -18.37 5.82
N GLY A 136 -1.68 -17.34 5.33
CA GLY A 136 -3.12 -17.37 5.08
C GLY A 136 -3.55 -17.62 3.63
N ILE A 137 -2.70 -18.18 2.76
CA ILE A 137 -3.09 -18.53 1.39
C ILE A 137 -4.34 -19.42 1.38
N GLU A 138 -4.38 -20.40 2.28
CA GLU A 138 -5.51 -21.33 2.41
C GLU A 138 -6.78 -20.61 2.89
N TYR A 139 -6.65 -19.72 3.88
CA TYR A 139 -7.76 -18.88 4.34
C TYR A 139 -8.39 -18.06 3.19
N ILE A 140 -7.56 -17.38 2.38
CA ILE A 140 -8.04 -16.59 1.23
C ILE A 140 -8.82 -17.48 0.25
N LYS A 141 -8.30 -18.67 -0.07
CA LYS A 141 -8.98 -19.64 -0.95
C LYS A 141 -10.32 -20.07 -0.35
N THR A 142 -10.36 -20.40 0.93
CA THR A 142 -11.59 -20.79 1.62
C THR A 142 -12.64 -19.68 1.60
N GLU A 143 -12.26 -18.43 1.86
CA GLU A 143 -13.19 -17.30 1.82
C GLU A 143 -13.72 -17.02 0.41
N ARG A 144 -12.90 -17.21 -0.64
CA ARG A 144 -13.36 -17.14 -2.03
C ARG A 144 -14.37 -18.22 -2.37
N LEU A 145 -14.11 -19.47 -1.97
CA LEU A 145 -15.05 -20.57 -2.19
C LEU A 145 -16.40 -20.31 -1.51
N LYS A 146 -16.40 -19.78 -0.28
CA LYS A 146 -17.64 -19.36 0.41
C LYS A 146 -18.39 -18.25 -0.32
N ALA A 147 -17.68 -17.43 -1.09
CA ALA A 147 -18.24 -16.34 -1.89
C ALA A 147 -18.51 -16.74 -3.37
N ASN A 148 -18.70 -18.03 -3.66
CA ASN A 148 -18.91 -18.56 -5.02
C ASN A 148 -17.74 -18.28 -5.97
N ASP A 149 -16.50 -18.50 -5.49
CA ASP A 149 -15.25 -18.32 -6.23
C ASP A 149 -15.01 -16.87 -6.71
N ASP A 150 -15.47 -15.88 -5.92
CA ASP A 150 -15.28 -14.47 -6.22
C ASP A 150 -13.84 -14.00 -5.97
N PHE A 151 -13.07 -13.84 -7.04
CA PHE A 151 -11.67 -13.38 -7.00
C PHE A 151 -11.48 -12.00 -6.33
N ARG A 152 -12.55 -11.20 -6.18
CA ARG A 152 -12.48 -9.89 -5.52
C ARG A 152 -12.28 -10.01 -4.02
N VAL A 153 -12.66 -11.13 -3.41
CA VAL A 153 -12.41 -11.38 -1.98
C VAL A 153 -10.91 -11.41 -1.74
N LEU A 154 -10.45 -10.41 -0.99
CA LEU A 154 -9.03 -10.20 -0.61
C LEU A 154 -8.10 -10.11 -1.84
N GLY A 155 -8.65 -9.70 -2.99
CA GLY A 155 -7.93 -9.65 -4.25
C GLY A 155 -6.82 -8.60 -4.27
N ASN A 156 -7.08 -7.41 -3.70
CA ASN A 156 -6.08 -6.35 -3.68
C ASN A 156 -4.96 -6.69 -2.69
N PHE A 157 -5.29 -7.30 -1.54
CA PHE A 157 -4.34 -7.82 -0.57
C PHE A 157 -3.39 -8.82 -1.20
N GLU A 158 -3.92 -9.85 -1.85
CA GLU A 158 -3.10 -10.89 -2.50
C GLU A 158 -2.20 -10.31 -3.59
N GLU A 159 -2.75 -9.45 -4.46
CA GLU A 159 -1.98 -8.80 -5.52
C GLU A 159 -0.80 -8.02 -4.94
N ARG A 160 -1.06 -7.18 -3.93
CA ARG A 160 -0.03 -6.37 -3.29
C ARG A 160 1.00 -7.23 -2.57
N ALA A 161 0.56 -8.28 -1.87
CA ALA A 161 1.45 -9.17 -1.16
C ALA A 161 2.42 -9.89 -2.09
N LYS A 162 1.97 -10.33 -3.28
CA LYS A 162 2.85 -10.95 -4.30
C LYS A 162 3.91 -9.98 -4.81
N ILE A 163 3.55 -8.71 -5.04
CA ILE A 163 4.49 -7.65 -5.43
C ILE A 163 5.54 -7.46 -4.33
N TRP A 164 5.11 -7.35 -3.08
CA TRP A 164 6.00 -7.12 -1.94
C TRP A 164 6.87 -8.34 -1.60
N CYS A 165 6.37 -9.57 -1.78
CA CYS A 165 7.18 -10.79 -1.70
C CYS A 165 8.33 -10.73 -2.73
N SER A 166 8.01 -10.40 -3.98
CA SER A 166 9.02 -10.28 -5.04
C SER A 166 10.04 -9.18 -4.75
N ARG A 167 9.61 -8.05 -4.17
CA ARG A 167 10.50 -6.96 -3.74
C ARG A 167 11.42 -7.41 -2.60
N LEU A 168 10.89 -8.06 -1.56
CA LEU A 168 11.68 -8.60 -0.45
C LEU A 168 12.69 -9.66 -0.91
N GLU A 169 12.34 -10.51 -1.87
CA GLU A 169 13.27 -11.50 -2.42
C GLU A 169 14.44 -10.85 -3.16
N LYS A 170 14.18 -9.77 -3.91
CA LYS A 170 15.22 -8.98 -4.57
C LYS A 170 16.12 -8.28 -3.55
N GLU A 171 15.57 -7.72 -2.49
CA GLU A 171 16.33 -7.06 -1.42
C GLU A 171 17.15 -8.05 -0.58
N ARG A 172 16.64 -9.27 -0.36
CA ARG A 172 17.33 -10.35 0.38
C ARG A 172 18.43 -11.05 -0.41
N LYS A 173 18.38 -11.00 -1.73
CA LYS A 173 19.47 -11.42 -2.60
C LYS A 173 20.30 -10.16 -2.86
N PRO A 174 21.21 -9.74 -1.96
CA PRO A 174 22.13 -8.69 -2.33
C PRO A 174 22.76 -9.15 -3.63
N ASN A 175 22.86 -8.24 -4.60
CA ASN A 175 23.64 -8.47 -5.80
C ASN A 175 24.84 -9.34 -5.41
N MET A 176 24.92 -10.55 -5.95
CA MET A 176 26.22 -11.17 -6.11
C MET A 176 26.96 -10.17 -6.98
N ILE A 177 27.67 -9.23 -6.33
CA ILE A 177 28.55 -8.30 -6.98
C ILE A 177 29.66 -9.20 -7.52
N GLU A 178 29.49 -9.67 -8.76
CA GLU A 178 30.62 -9.97 -9.62
C GLU A 178 31.45 -8.69 -9.72
N GLY A 179 32.40 -8.51 -8.79
CA GLY A 179 33.22 -7.30 -8.79
C GLY A 179 33.81 -6.89 -7.45
N LYS A 180 34.61 -7.78 -6.84
CA LYS A 180 35.73 -7.53 -5.90
C LYS A 180 35.48 -6.68 -4.63
N PRO A 181 35.97 -7.12 -3.45
CA PRO A 181 36.27 -6.20 -2.37
C PRO A 181 37.48 -5.34 -2.80
N LYS A 182 37.35 -4.02 -2.75
CA LYS A 182 38.53 -3.16 -2.63
C LYS A 182 38.95 -3.18 -1.17
N LEU A 183 40.08 -3.83 -0.92
CA LEU A 183 40.93 -3.59 0.25
C LEU A 183 41.42 -2.13 0.26
#